data_AF-A0A7D9DE74-F1
#
_entry.id   AF-A0A7D9DE74-F1
#
_cell.length_a   1.000
_cell.length_b   1.000
_cell.length_c   1.000
_cell.angle_alpha   90.00
_cell.angle_beta   90.00
_cell.angle_gamma   90.00
#
_symmetry.space_group_name_H-M   'P 1'
#
loop_
_entity.id
_entity.type
_entity.pdbx_description
1 polymer ?
#
loop_
_entity_poly.entity_id
_entity_poly.type
_entity_poly.pdbx_seq_one_letter_code
_entity_poly.pdbx_strand_id
1 'polypeptide(L)'
;MDENGRLSNQELFKVKLSLSCLSNRVTVCPVTAKLYLLKEETWKHHKTGVAAVIFNTGECGDRNPKSVKLCLVELESGFPSWNEYLSDNSQYKAAQDNTFHTLVLQNNNGANMAGLQFDDEGAASLFLKEIVDSIEELKSANNATELSKLELSSRKEKAKKFRKLKKSEISTPCLFTHVTNISSTQADTLDEPSNPNKLEGRRSGSTSGKSSDKVRRTFSISKRK
;
A
#
# COMPACT_ATOMS: atom_id res chain seq x y z
N MET A 1 9.76 -9.76 -3.39
CA MET A 1 9.00 -10.92 -3.91
C MET A 1 9.71 -12.22 -3.55
N ASP A 2 8.96 -13.18 -3.04
CA ASP A 2 9.45 -14.53 -2.73
C ASP A 2 9.49 -15.40 -4.00
N GLU A 3 10.09 -16.59 -3.94
CA GLU A 3 10.25 -17.53 -5.08
C GLU A 3 8.93 -17.93 -5.76
N ASN A 4 7.79 -17.74 -5.08
CA ASN A 4 6.44 -18.02 -5.57
C ASN A 4 5.71 -16.78 -6.12
N GLY A 5 6.41 -15.67 -6.37
CA GLY A 5 5.80 -14.43 -6.89
C GLY A 5 4.92 -13.68 -5.88
N ARG A 6 4.90 -14.10 -4.61
CA ARG A 6 4.19 -13.41 -3.52
C ARG A 6 5.00 -12.21 -3.03
N LEU A 7 4.29 -11.16 -2.63
CA LEU A 7 4.89 -9.96 -2.05
C LEU A 7 5.33 -10.24 -0.62
N SER A 8 6.47 -9.67 -0.23
CA SER A 8 6.94 -9.75 1.15
C SER A 8 6.03 -8.95 2.08
N ASN A 9 5.95 -9.36 3.36
CA ASN A 9 5.16 -8.64 4.37
C ASN A 9 5.51 -7.14 4.46
N GLN A 10 6.78 -6.78 4.21
CA GLN A 10 7.22 -5.39 4.20
C GLN A 10 6.65 -4.62 3.01
N GLU A 11 6.60 -5.21 1.82
CA GLU A 11 5.99 -4.60 0.62
C GLU A 11 4.48 -4.42 0.80
N LEU A 12 3.77 -5.45 1.28
CA LEU A 12 2.34 -5.35 1.60
C LEU A 12 2.08 -4.24 2.61
N PHE A 13 2.89 -4.15 3.67
CA PHE A 13 2.73 -3.14 4.70
C PHE A 13 2.92 -1.73 4.14
N LYS A 14 3.94 -1.51 3.29
CA LYS A 14 4.18 -0.22 2.63
C LYS A 14 2.99 0.21 1.78
N VAL A 15 2.48 -0.69 0.92
CA VAL A 15 1.32 -0.42 0.06
C VAL A 15 0.07 -0.16 0.88
N LYS A 16 -0.17 -0.97 1.92
CA LYS A 16 -1.31 -0.75 2.81
C LYS A 16 -1.22 0.61 3.50
N LEU A 17 -0.04 0.97 4.00
CA LEU A 17 0.19 2.24 4.69
C LEU A 17 -0.01 3.45 3.77
N SER A 18 0.45 3.39 2.51
CA SER A 18 0.30 4.50 1.56
C SER A 18 -1.15 4.80 1.18
N LEU A 19 -2.02 3.78 1.21
CA LEU A 19 -3.45 3.92 0.91
C LEU A 19 -4.31 4.18 2.15
N SER A 20 -3.77 3.93 3.35
CA SER A 20 -4.55 4.01 4.59
C SER A 20 -4.73 5.44 5.07
N CYS A 21 -5.92 5.74 5.56
CA CYS A 21 -6.26 6.96 6.26
C CYS A 21 -7.19 6.64 7.45
N LEU A 22 -7.46 7.64 8.29
CA LEU A 22 -8.27 7.45 9.50
C LEU A 22 -9.72 7.02 9.24
N SER A 23 -10.22 7.28 8.03
CA SER A 23 -11.61 7.04 7.67
C SER A 23 -11.77 5.91 6.65
N ASN A 24 -10.74 5.08 6.43
CA ASN A 24 -10.83 3.95 5.51
C ASN A 24 -10.29 2.64 6.10
N ARG A 25 -10.73 1.53 5.52
CA ARG A 25 -10.15 0.20 5.66
C ARG A 25 -9.52 -0.17 4.32
N VAL A 26 -8.27 -0.64 4.35
CA VAL A 26 -7.55 -1.07 3.15
C VAL A 26 -7.23 -2.56 3.25
N THR A 27 -7.61 -3.30 2.22
CA THR A 27 -7.24 -4.70 2.03
C THR A 27 -6.41 -4.83 0.75
N VAL A 28 -5.23 -5.43 0.85
CA VAL A 28 -4.25 -5.53 -0.23
C VAL A 28 -4.08 -7.00 -0.61
N CYS A 29 -4.07 -7.30 -1.90
CA CYS A 29 -3.80 -8.63 -2.42
C CYS A 29 -2.29 -8.96 -2.23
N PRO A 30 -1.92 -10.15 -1.73
CA PRO A 30 -0.52 -10.52 -1.52
C PRO A 30 0.24 -10.86 -2.81
N VAL A 31 -0.41 -10.79 -3.96
CA VAL A 31 0.19 -11.09 -5.27
C VAL A 31 0.01 -9.91 -6.22
N THR A 32 0.87 -9.88 -7.23
CA THR A 32 0.77 -8.91 -8.33
C THR A 32 -0.40 -9.29 -9.23
N ALA A 33 -1.03 -8.27 -9.81
CA ALA A 33 -2.08 -8.39 -10.78
C ALA A 33 -1.74 -7.62 -12.06
N LYS A 34 -2.13 -8.18 -13.21
CA LYS A 34 -2.06 -7.52 -14.51
C LYS A 34 -3.45 -6.98 -14.86
N LEU A 35 -3.52 -5.69 -15.13
CA LEU A 35 -4.75 -5.01 -15.53
C LEU A 35 -4.86 -5.00 -17.05
N TYR A 36 -6.00 -5.50 -17.53
CA TYR A 36 -6.44 -5.47 -18.91
C TYR A 36 -7.68 -4.59 -19.03
N LEU A 37 -7.79 -3.85 -20.12
CA LEU A 37 -8.96 -3.04 -20.44
C LEU A 37 -9.57 -3.55 -21.75
N LEU A 38 -10.89 -3.77 -21.76
CA LEU A 38 -11.63 -4.16 -22.94
C LEU A 38 -12.04 -2.91 -23.71
N LYS A 39 -11.39 -2.67 -24.85
CA LYS A 39 -11.72 -1.61 -25.81
C LYS A 39 -12.01 -2.23 -27.17
N GLU A 40 -13.13 -1.88 -27.79
CA GLU A 40 -13.51 -2.38 -29.13
C GLU A 40 -13.39 -3.92 -29.21
N GLU A 41 -13.96 -4.61 -28.23
CA GLU A 41 -13.97 -6.09 -28.10
C GLU A 41 -12.60 -6.77 -27.90
N THR A 42 -11.50 -6.01 -27.81
CA THR A 42 -10.16 -6.57 -27.58
C THR A 42 -9.62 -6.22 -26.20
N TRP A 43 -9.21 -7.24 -25.45
CA TRP A 43 -8.48 -7.06 -24.19
C TRP A 43 -7.07 -6.56 -24.45
N LYS A 44 -6.76 -5.35 -23.97
CA LYS A 44 -5.42 -4.77 -24.06
C LYS A 44 -4.81 -4.67 -22.66
N HIS A 45 -3.61 -5.21 -22.49
CA HIS A 45 -2.83 -4.99 -21.28
C HIS A 45 -2.64 -3.48 -21.07
N HIS A 46 -2.86 -3.04 -19.85
CA HIS A 46 -2.75 -1.63 -19.48
C HIS A 46 -1.62 -1.39 -18.50
N LYS A 47 -1.62 -2.08 -17.35
CA LYS A 47 -0.64 -1.89 -16.26
C LYS A 47 -0.47 -3.18 -15.45
N THR A 48 0.58 -3.24 -14.65
CA THR A 48 0.84 -4.33 -13.70
C THR A 48 1.13 -3.71 -12.34
N GLY A 49 0.62 -4.30 -11.26
CA GLY A 49 0.81 -3.78 -9.91
C GLY A 49 0.08 -4.61 -8.85
N VAL A 50 -0.03 -4.11 -7.64
CA VAL A 50 -0.72 -4.77 -6.53
C VAL A 50 -2.17 -4.33 -6.49
N ALA A 51 -3.09 -5.28 -6.55
CA ALA A 51 -4.51 -4.96 -6.38
C ALA A 51 -4.80 -4.65 -4.90
N ALA A 52 -5.54 -3.58 -4.65
CA ALA A 52 -5.99 -3.19 -3.33
C ALA A 52 -7.42 -2.67 -3.38
N VAL A 53 -8.21 -2.98 -2.35
CA VAL A 53 -9.55 -2.43 -2.14
C VAL A 53 -9.53 -1.46 -0.97
N ILE A 54 -10.12 -0.29 -1.17
CA ILE A 54 -10.25 0.77 -0.18
C ILE A 54 -11.73 0.93 0.12
N PHE A 55 -12.10 0.68 1.36
CA PHE A 55 -13.44 0.89 1.88
C PHE A 55 -13.45 2.17 2.72
N ASN A 56 -14.11 3.22 2.24
CA ASN A 56 -14.32 4.44 2.99
C ASN A 56 -15.53 4.27 3.92
N THR A 57 -15.34 4.59 5.20
CA THR A 57 -16.37 4.40 6.25
C THR A 57 -17.50 5.43 6.19
N GLY A 58 -17.28 6.60 5.55
CA GLY A 58 -18.25 7.69 5.57
C GLY A 58 -18.17 8.59 6.82
N GLU A 59 -17.30 8.29 7.79
CA GLU A 59 -17.26 9.02 9.07
C GLU A 59 -16.87 10.50 8.94
N CYS A 60 -16.23 10.88 7.83
CA CYS A 60 -15.83 12.26 7.54
C CYS A 60 -16.92 13.05 6.75
N GLY A 61 -18.14 12.52 6.67
CA GLY A 61 -19.25 13.13 5.94
C GLY A 61 -18.93 13.35 4.46
N ASP A 62 -19.32 14.50 3.92
CA ASP A 62 -19.17 14.85 2.50
C ASP A 62 -17.72 14.83 1.99
N ARG A 63 -16.73 14.97 2.88
CA ARG A 63 -15.30 14.95 2.50
C ARG A 63 -14.78 13.55 2.21
N ASN A 64 -15.37 12.53 2.79
CA ASN A 64 -15.04 11.14 2.49
C ASN A 64 -16.31 10.28 2.59
N PRO A 65 -17.18 10.34 1.57
CA PRO A 65 -18.42 9.59 1.58
C PRO A 65 -18.14 8.09 1.64
N LYS A 66 -19.13 7.34 2.15
CA LYS A 66 -19.03 5.88 2.20
C LYS A 66 -18.96 5.33 0.78
N SER A 67 -17.86 4.63 0.46
CA SER A 67 -17.60 4.18 -0.92
C SER A 67 -16.62 3.02 -0.92
N VAL A 68 -16.73 2.14 -1.91
CA VAL A 68 -15.72 1.10 -2.19
C VAL A 68 -14.95 1.50 -3.43
N LYS A 69 -13.62 1.42 -3.37
CA LYS A 69 -12.73 1.77 -4.45
C LYS A 69 -11.71 0.66 -4.68
N LEU A 70 -11.65 0.16 -5.90
CA LEU A 70 -10.64 -0.79 -6.34
C LEU A 70 -9.47 -0.03 -6.94
N CYS A 71 -8.24 -0.39 -6.59
CA CYS A 71 -7.03 0.27 -7.06
C CYS A 71 -5.98 -0.76 -7.50
N LEU A 72 -5.17 -0.40 -8.48
CA LEU A 72 -3.93 -1.08 -8.83
C LEU A 72 -2.76 -0.19 -8.46
N VAL A 73 -1.96 -0.61 -7.48
CA VAL A 73 -0.85 0.18 -6.91
C VAL A 73 0.47 -0.28 -7.50
N GLU A 74 1.33 0.66 -7.84
CA GLU A 74 2.71 0.35 -8.23
C GLU A 74 3.58 0.12 -6.99
N LEU A 75 4.37 -0.95 -6.97
CA LEU A 75 5.17 -1.36 -5.79
C LEU A 75 6.24 -0.36 -5.40
N GLU A 76 6.91 0.22 -6.39
CA GLU A 76 8.04 1.13 -6.17
C GLU A 76 7.58 2.47 -5.60
N SER A 77 6.48 3.00 -6.16
CA SER A 77 5.98 4.33 -5.82
C SER A 77 4.95 4.31 -4.68
N GLY A 78 4.26 3.18 -4.48
CA GLY A 78 3.16 3.05 -3.52
C GLY A 78 1.91 3.85 -3.91
N PHE A 79 1.87 4.44 -5.11
CA PHE A 79 0.75 5.24 -5.60
C PHE A 79 -0.19 4.40 -6.47
N PRO A 80 -1.52 4.68 -6.41
CA PRO A 80 -2.49 4.01 -7.25
C PRO A 80 -2.31 4.45 -8.71
N SER A 81 -1.84 3.52 -9.54
CA SER A 81 -1.64 3.71 -10.97
C SER A 81 -2.94 3.64 -11.79
N TRP A 82 -3.94 2.94 -11.26
CA TRP A 82 -5.30 2.85 -11.77
C TRP A 82 -6.27 2.68 -10.60
N ASN A 83 -7.49 3.18 -10.74
CA ASN A 83 -8.54 2.95 -9.76
C ASN A 83 -9.94 3.11 -10.36
N GLU A 84 -10.91 2.44 -9.76
CA GLU A 84 -12.32 2.49 -10.12
C GLU A 84 -13.18 2.46 -8.84
N TYR A 85 -14.27 3.23 -8.84
CA TYR A 85 -15.28 3.13 -7.79
C TYR A 85 -16.19 1.94 -8.05
N LEU A 86 -16.31 1.07 -7.06
CA LEU A 86 -17.19 -0.08 -7.14
C LEU A 86 -18.57 0.28 -6.61
N SER A 87 -19.58 -0.03 -7.41
CA SER A 87 -20.99 0.04 -7.06
C SER A 87 -21.64 -1.33 -7.26
N ASP A 88 -22.93 -1.45 -6.92
CA ASP A 88 -23.71 -2.66 -7.23
C ASP A 88 -23.61 -3.03 -8.72
N ASN A 89 -23.63 -2.01 -9.57
CA ASN A 89 -23.67 -2.15 -11.01
C ASN A 89 -22.31 -2.53 -11.62
N SER A 90 -21.23 -2.53 -10.84
CA SER A 90 -19.89 -2.89 -11.33
C SER A 90 -19.75 -4.38 -11.67
N GLN A 91 -20.66 -5.24 -11.18
CA GLN A 91 -20.69 -6.69 -11.47
C GLN A 91 -19.32 -7.37 -11.36
N TYR A 92 -18.58 -7.09 -10.28
CA TYR A 92 -17.26 -7.68 -10.06
C TYR A 92 -17.36 -9.20 -9.88
N LYS A 93 -16.72 -9.97 -10.76
CA LYS A 93 -16.80 -11.44 -10.77
C LYS A 93 -15.52 -12.09 -11.27
N ALA A 94 -15.23 -13.29 -10.78
CA ALA A 94 -14.23 -14.16 -11.38
C ALA A 94 -14.74 -14.74 -12.71
N ALA A 95 -13.84 -14.85 -13.68
CA ALA A 95 -14.01 -15.64 -14.88
C ALA A 95 -13.71 -17.13 -14.57
N GLN A 96 -13.73 -17.95 -15.62
CA GLN A 96 -13.77 -19.41 -15.52
C GLN A 96 -12.53 -20.05 -14.85
N ASP A 97 -11.41 -19.33 -14.82
CA ASP A 97 -10.13 -19.76 -14.26
C ASP A 97 -9.92 -19.30 -12.81
N ASN A 98 -10.83 -18.51 -12.23
CA ASN A 98 -10.75 -17.95 -10.88
C ASN A 98 -9.53 -17.02 -10.61
N THR A 99 -8.59 -16.97 -11.56
CA THR A 99 -7.42 -16.08 -11.60
C THR A 99 -7.67 -14.82 -12.43
N PHE A 100 -8.68 -14.79 -13.29
CA PHE A 100 -9.05 -13.60 -14.04
C PHE A 100 -10.35 -13.00 -13.52
N HIS A 101 -10.28 -11.86 -12.85
CA HIS A 101 -11.47 -11.13 -12.40
C HIS A 101 -11.87 -10.09 -13.41
N THR A 102 -13.17 -9.83 -13.55
CA THR A 102 -13.72 -8.84 -14.46
C THR A 102 -14.66 -7.90 -13.73
N LEU A 103 -14.72 -6.66 -14.19
CA LEU A 103 -15.71 -5.68 -13.75
C LEU A 103 -16.15 -4.79 -14.90
N VAL A 104 -17.38 -4.29 -14.79
CA VAL A 104 -17.95 -3.30 -15.69
C VAL A 104 -17.56 -1.92 -15.18
N LEU A 105 -17.03 -1.08 -16.07
CA LEU A 105 -16.64 0.28 -15.76
C LEU A 105 -17.85 1.20 -15.94
N GLN A 106 -18.09 2.09 -14.97
CA GLN A 106 -19.29 2.94 -15.02
C GLN A 106 -19.08 4.25 -15.77
N ASN A 107 -17.83 4.73 -15.85
CA ASN A 107 -17.53 6.00 -16.51
C ASN A 107 -16.15 5.91 -17.13
N ASN A 108 -16.07 5.75 -18.46
CA ASN A 108 -14.77 5.60 -19.08
C ASN A 108 -14.68 6.03 -20.54
N ASN A 109 -13.48 6.55 -20.83
CA ASN A 109 -12.95 7.02 -22.10
C ASN A 109 -12.80 5.87 -23.13
N GLY A 110 -13.90 5.20 -23.48
CA GLY A 110 -14.00 4.22 -24.57
C GLY A 110 -13.64 2.77 -24.26
N ALA A 111 -13.41 2.39 -23.00
CA ALA A 111 -13.41 0.97 -22.62
C ALA A 111 -14.82 0.58 -22.12
N ASN A 112 -15.13 -0.69 -21.93
CA ASN A 112 -16.42 -1.08 -21.29
C ASN A 112 -16.19 -1.93 -20.02
N MET A 113 -15.07 -2.65 -19.98
CA MET A 113 -14.75 -3.56 -18.88
C MET A 113 -13.26 -3.47 -18.52
N ALA A 114 -12.97 -3.75 -17.25
CA ALA A 114 -11.61 -4.01 -16.77
C ALA A 114 -11.48 -5.46 -16.32
N GLY A 115 -10.29 -6.01 -16.51
CA GLY A 115 -9.93 -7.37 -16.16
C GLY A 115 -8.64 -7.36 -15.33
N LEU A 116 -8.61 -8.11 -14.23
CA LEU A 116 -7.43 -8.28 -13.38
C LEU A 116 -7.03 -9.74 -13.42
N GLN A 117 -5.84 -10.01 -13.94
CA GLN A 117 -5.25 -11.35 -13.93
C GLN A 117 -4.29 -11.46 -12.75
N PHE A 118 -4.48 -12.46 -11.90
CA PHE A 118 -3.66 -12.77 -10.74
C PHE A 118 -2.79 -13.99 -11.01
N ASP A 119 -1.59 -14.01 -10.42
CA ASP A 119 -0.66 -15.13 -10.56
C ASP A 119 -0.99 -16.29 -9.60
N ASP A 120 -1.78 -16.06 -8.54
CA ASP A 120 -2.18 -17.07 -7.54
C ASP A 120 -3.70 -17.13 -7.39
N GLU A 121 -4.28 -18.31 -7.61
CA GLU A 121 -5.72 -18.55 -7.50
C GLU A 121 -6.22 -18.38 -6.07
N GLY A 122 -5.46 -18.85 -5.08
CA GLY A 122 -5.86 -18.78 -3.67
C GLY A 122 -5.97 -17.33 -3.18
N ALA A 123 -4.97 -16.51 -3.50
CA ALA A 123 -5.00 -15.09 -3.20
C ALA A 123 -6.11 -14.35 -3.98
N ALA A 124 -6.34 -14.71 -5.24
CA ALA A 124 -7.41 -14.13 -6.06
C ALA A 124 -8.78 -14.41 -5.43
N SER A 125 -9.08 -15.65 -5.07
CA SER A 125 -10.37 -16.03 -4.46
C SER A 125 -10.65 -15.30 -3.14
N LEU A 126 -9.64 -15.19 -2.26
CA LEU A 126 -9.76 -14.42 -1.02
C LEU A 126 -10.02 -12.93 -1.28
N PHE A 127 -9.35 -12.37 -2.29
CA PHE A 127 -9.52 -10.98 -2.68
C PHE A 127 -10.90 -10.71 -3.32
N LEU A 128 -11.41 -11.64 -4.12
CA LEU A 128 -12.76 -11.60 -4.67
C LEU A 128 -13.80 -11.52 -3.55
N LYS A 129 -13.68 -12.41 -2.55
CA LYS A 129 -14.58 -12.44 -1.40
C LYS A 129 -14.59 -11.11 -0.66
N GLU A 130 -13.42 -10.55 -0.36
CA GLU A 130 -13.31 -9.26 0.33
C GLU A 130 -14.01 -8.12 -0.45
N ILE A 131 -13.88 -8.11 -1.78
CA ILE A 131 -14.55 -7.11 -2.63
C ILE A 131 -16.07 -7.28 -2.58
N VAL A 132 -16.56 -8.50 -2.73
CA VAL A 132 -18.00 -8.79 -2.70
C VAL A 132 -18.59 -8.42 -1.34
N ASP A 133 -17.96 -8.83 -0.25
CA ASP A 133 -18.36 -8.50 1.12
C ASP A 133 -18.37 -6.97 1.33
N SER A 134 -17.35 -6.26 0.81
CA SER A 134 -17.28 -4.79 0.88
C SER A 134 -18.40 -4.09 0.10
N ILE A 135 -18.77 -4.62 -1.08
CA ILE A 135 -19.88 -4.08 -1.88
C ILE A 135 -21.20 -4.34 -1.16
N GLU A 136 -21.41 -5.53 -0.59
CA GLU A 136 -22.61 -5.86 0.18
C GLU A 136 -22.75 -4.97 1.44
N GLU A 137 -21.63 -4.72 2.13
CA GLU A 137 -21.56 -3.78 3.26
C GLU A 137 -21.96 -2.36 2.83
N LEU A 138 -21.51 -1.91 1.65
CA LEU A 138 -21.88 -0.60 1.09
C LEU A 138 -23.39 -0.52 0.78
N LYS A 139 -23.96 -1.56 0.14
CA LYS A 139 -25.40 -1.62 -0.16
C LYS A 139 -26.25 -1.56 1.11
N SER A 140 -25.89 -2.37 2.10
CA SER A 140 -26.61 -2.46 3.37
C SER A 140 -26.64 -1.11 4.10
N ALA A 141 -25.52 -0.38 4.06
CA ALA A 141 -25.42 0.94 4.68
C ALA A 141 -26.20 2.04 3.94
N ASN A 142 -26.24 1.99 2.61
CA ASN A 142 -27.04 2.93 1.83
C ASN A 142 -28.55 2.74 2.11
N ASN A 143 -29.01 1.50 2.17
CA ASN A 143 -30.40 1.18 2.50
C ASN A 143 -30.81 1.63 3.91
N ALA A 144 -29.92 1.45 4.90
CA ALA A 144 -30.16 1.91 6.27
C ALA A 144 -30.26 3.45 6.37
N THR A 145 -29.48 4.16 5.55
CA THR A 145 -29.47 5.64 5.54
C THR A 145 -30.76 6.21 4.95
N GLU A 146 -31.28 5.62 3.86
CA GLU A 146 -32.55 6.03 3.23
C GLU A 146 -33.75 5.90 4.20
N LEU A 147 -33.81 4.83 4.99
CA LEU A 147 -34.85 4.66 6.01
C LEU A 147 -34.78 5.72 7.12
N SER A 148 -33.58 6.11 7.54
CA SER A 148 -33.41 7.15 8.56
C SER A 148 -33.75 8.56 8.06
N LYS A 149 -33.56 8.82 6.75
CA LYS A 149 -33.81 10.13 6.13
C LYS A 149 -35.31 10.44 6.00
N LEU A 150 -36.14 9.40 5.89
CA LEU A 150 -37.60 9.53 5.89
C LEU A 150 -38.17 9.93 7.27
N GLU A 151 -37.45 9.67 8.36
CA GLU A 151 -37.91 10.01 9.73
C GLU A 151 -37.35 11.34 10.29
N LEU A 152 -36.47 12.03 9.56
CA LEU A 152 -35.67 13.15 10.11
C LEU A 152 -36.05 14.55 9.62
N SER A 153 -37.21 14.77 9.00
CA SER A 153 -37.68 16.11 8.62
C SER A 153 -37.94 17.08 9.80
N SER A 154 -37.66 16.68 11.05
CA SER A 154 -37.89 17.50 12.26
C SER A 154 -36.73 17.63 13.26
N ARG A 155 -35.51 17.12 12.99
CA ARG A 155 -34.40 17.27 13.96
C ARG A 155 -33.21 18.02 13.38
N LYS A 156 -33.02 19.25 13.88
CA LYS A 156 -31.80 20.06 13.77
C LYS A 156 -30.56 19.18 13.98
N GLU A 157 -29.83 18.97 12.90
CA GLU A 157 -28.60 18.18 12.88
C GLU A 157 -27.57 18.86 13.79
N LYS A 158 -27.33 18.27 14.96
CA LYS A 158 -26.25 18.72 15.84
C LYS A 158 -24.95 18.36 15.15
N ALA A 159 -24.30 19.35 14.53
CA ALA A 159 -22.97 19.20 13.94
C ALA A 159 -22.07 18.39 14.89
N LYS A 160 -21.69 17.18 14.46
CA LYS A 160 -20.77 16.32 15.23
C LYS A 160 -19.51 17.15 15.47
N LYS A 161 -19.23 17.47 16.74
CA LYS A 161 -18.06 18.25 17.13
C LYS A 161 -16.81 17.52 16.64
N PHE A 162 -16.05 18.14 15.73
CA PHE A 162 -14.75 17.64 15.31
C PHE A 162 -13.86 17.45 16.54
N ARG A 163 -13.58 16.20 16.89
CA ARG A 163 -12.65 15.87 17.97
C ARG A 163 -11.23 16.23 17.51
N LYS A 164 -10.48 16.92 18.36
CA LYS A 164 -9.04 17.13 18.12
C LYS A 164 -8.35 15.76 18.05
N LEU A 165 -7.69 15.50 16.92
CA LEU A 165 -6.86 14.31 16.71
C LEU A 165 -5.69 14.33 17.70
N LYS A 166 -5.44 13.20 18.36
CA LYS A 166 -4.28 13.03 19.21
C LYS A 166 -3.06 12.75 18.33
N LYS A 167 -1.88 13.23 18.76
CA LYS A 167 -0.63 12.98 18.02
C LYS A 167 -0.39 11.49 17.76
N SER A 168 -0.72 10.62 18.72
CA SER A 168 -0.64 9.17 18.58
C SER A 168 -1.55 8.57 17.50
N GLU A 169 -2.61 9.27 17.09
CA GLU A 169 -3.55 8.83 16.05
C GLU A 169 -3.05 9.16 14.64
N ILE A 170 -2.07 10.06 14.52
CA ILE A 170 -1.49 10.47 13.23
C ILE A 170 0.02 10.18 13.12
N SER A 171 0.63 9.63 14.16
CA SER A 171 2.09 9.42 14.23
C SER A 171 2.50 7.94 14.15
N THR A 172 1.65 7.05 13.64
CA THR A 172 2.07 5.68 13.30
C THR A 172 3.18 5.72 12.23
N PRO A 173 4.12 4.76 12.25
CA PRO A 173 5.50 5.05 11.92
C PRO A 173 5.65 5.46 10.45
N CYS A 174 6.17 6.67 10.24
CA CYS A 174 6.92 6.98 9.03
C CYS A 174 8.02 5.92 8.95
N LEU A 175 8.17 5.22 7.82
CA LEU A 175 9.07 4.07 7.59
C LEU A 175 10.57 4.41 7.71
N PHE A 176 10.97 5.23 8.67
CA PHE A 176 12.35 5.54 9.02
C PHE A 176 13.00 4.27 9.55
N THR A 177 13.87 3.71 8.73
CA THR A 177 14.76 2.64 9.14
C THR A 177 16.05 3.30 9.61
N HIS A 178 16.41 3.12 10.88
CA HIS A 178 17.68 3.61 11.40
C HIS A 178 18.78 2.64 10.96
N VAL A 179 19.46 2.97 9.86
CA VAL A 179 20.59 2.19 9.35
C VAL A 179 21.80 2.48 10.24
N THR A 180 22.08 1.57 11.18
CA THR A 180 23.22 1.72 12.09
C THR A 180 24.54 1.24 11.50
N ASN A 181 24.50 0.41 10.46
CA ASN A 181 25.67 -0.11 9.75
C ASN A 181 25.31 -0.41 8.29
N ILE A 182 26.18 -0.01 7.37
CA ILE A 182 26.16 -0.45 5.97
C ILE A 182 27.33 -1.43 5.83
N SER A 183 27.04 -2.71 5.58
CA SER A 183 28.11 -3.69 5.30
C SER A 183 28.54 -3.51 3.85
N SER A 184 29.71 -2.91 3.64
CA SER A 184 30.35 -2.80 2.34
C SER A 184 30.95 -4.15 1.94
N THR A 185 30.12 -5.05 1.40
CA THR A 185 30.58 -6.25 0.68
C THR A 185 29.98 -6.27 -0.72
N GLN A 186 30.28 -5.21 -1.46
CA GLN A 186 30.23 -5.23 -2.93
C GLN A 186 31.27 -4.21 -3.38
N ALA A 187 32.55 -4.59 -3.23
CA ALA A 187 33.60 -3.95 -3.99
C ALA A 187 33.55 -4.60 -5.38
N ASP A 188 33.02 -3.85 -6.34
CA ASP A 188 33.10 -4.13 -7.76
C ASP A 188 34.53 -4.53 -8.11
N THR A 189 34.73 -5.81 -8.41
CA THR A 189 35.97 -6.30 -8.98
C THR A 189 35.92 -6.00 -10.47
N LEU A 190 36.38 -4.80 -10.85
CA LEU A 190 36.70 -4.48 -12.23
C LEU A 190 38.18 -4.77 -12.48
N ASP A 191 38.42 -5.60 -13.49
CA ASP A 191 39.69 -5.98 -14.11
C ASP A 191 40.58 -4.78 -14.49
N GLU A 192 41.89 -4.89 -14.24
CA GLU A 192 42.98 -4.57 -15.19
C GLU A 192 44.35 -5.09 -14.68
N PRO A 193 45.31 -5.44 -15.56
CA PRO A 193 46.32 -6.44 -15.31
C PRO A 193 47.74 -5.90 -14.98
N SER A 194 48.54 -6.81 -14.43
CA SER A 194 49.99 -6.97 -14.54
C SER A 194 50.93 -5.75 -14.39
N ASN A 195 51.70 -5.73 -13.29
CA ASN A 195 53.15 -5.61 -13.38
C ASN A 195 53.87 -6.18 -12.12
N PRO A 196 54.72 -7.22 -12.23
CA PRO A 196 55.49 -7.72 -11.11
C PRO A 196 56.91 -7.13 -11.17
N ASN A 197 57.26 -6.24 -10.23
CA ASN A 197 58.62 -6.07 -9.70
C ASN A 197 58.71 -4.80 -8.85
N LYS A 198 58.63 -4.93 -7.52
CA LYS A 198 59.70 -4.40 -6.66
C LYS A 198 59.65 -5.02 -5.27
N LEU A 199 60.77 -5.66 -4.94
CA LEU A 199 61.12 -6.25 -3.67
C LEU A 199 61.46 -5.15 -2.64
N GLU A 200 61.31 -5.55 -1.36
CA GLU A 200 61.99 -5.05 -0.15
C GLU A 200 61.51 -3.79 0.58
N GLY A 201 61.34 -3.96 1.90
CA GLY A 201 61.20 -2.86 2.84
C GLY A 201 60.48 -3.21 4.15
N ARG A 202 61.02 -4.17 4.91
CA ARG A 202 60.57 -4.50 6.27
C ARG A 202 60.67 -3.29 7.23
N ARG A 203 59.80 -3.32 8.25
CA ARG A 203 59.95 -2.87 9.65
C ARG A 203 59.42 -1.48 10.07
N SER A 204 58.27 -1.57 10.76
CA SER A 204 58.00 -1.09 12.13
C SER A 204 58.17 0.40 12.47
N GLY A 205 57.04 1.08 12.65
CA GLY A 205 56.92 2.28 13.47
C GLY A 205 55.79 2.12 14.48
N SER A 206 56.14 1.77 15.72
CA SER A 206 55.25 1.82 16.87
C SER A 206 55.26 3.21 17.53
N THR A 207 54.07 3.67 17.91
CA THR A 207 53.76 4.46 19.12
C THR A 207 54.41 5.83 19.33
N SER A 208 53.58 6.88 19.29
CA SER A 208 52.99 7.54 20.49
C SER A 208 52.82 9.05 20.30
N GLY A 209 51.62 9.54 20.63
CA GLY A 209 51.28 10.97 20.58
C GLY A 209 49.87 11.25 21.05
N LYS A 210 49.64 11.13 22.38
CA LYS A 210 48.67 11.80 23.27
C LYS A 210 47.50 12.54 22.60
N SER A 211 46.25 12.06 22.68
CA SER A 211 45.27 12.26 23.78
C SER A 211 45.07 13.71 24.24
N SER A 212 43.97 14.34 23.81
CA SER A 212 42.87 14.82 24.67
C SER A 212 41.85 15.61 23.86
N ASP A 213 40.63 15.08 23.69
CA ASP A 213 39.41 15.87 23.96
C ASP A 213 38.20 14.95 24.08
N LYS A 214 37.80 14.75 25.35
CA LYS A 214 36.63 13.97 25.76
C LYS A 214 35.41 14.88 25.70
N VAL A 215 34.58 14.78 24.67
CA VAL A 215 33.19 15.27 24.74
C VAL A 215 32.33 14.21 25.43
N ARG A 216 32.30 14.25 26.77
CA ARG A 216 31.29 13.51 27.55
C ARG A 216 29.97 14.29 27.51
N ARG A 217 29.00 13.85 26.71
CA ARG A 217 27.59 14.23 26.89
C ARG A 217 26.90 13.18 27.75
N THR A 218 26.75 13.48 29.03
CA THR A 218 25.94 12.69 29.96
C THR A 218 24.47 13.09 29.80
N PHE A 219 23.59 12.12 29.53
CA PHE A 219 22.14 12.30 29.59
C PHE A 219 21.61 11.71 30.90
N SER A 220 20.97 12.55 31.71
CA SER A 220 20.29 12.18 32.94
C SER A 220 18.90 11.64 32.65
N ILE A 221 18.63 10.39 33.05
CA ILE A 221 17.30 9.79 33.10
C ILE A 221 16.59 10.28 34.38
N SER A 222 15.46 10.96 34.21
CA SER A 222 14.53 11.24 35.31
C SER A 222 13.45 10.15 35.32
N LYS A 223 13.46 9.29 36.33
CA LYS A 223 12.35 8.37 36.62
C LYS A 223 11.21 9.17 37.24
N ARG A 224 10.05 9.22 36.57
CA ARG A 224 8.80 9.64 37.22
C ARG A 224 8.20 8.45 37.96
N LYS A 225 7.77 8.74 39.18
CA LYS A 225 7.07 7.86 40.12
C LYS A 225 5.61 7.71 39.73
#